data_AF-A0A0X3P2Q4-F1
#
_entry.id   AF-A0A0X3P2Q4-F1
#
_cell.length_a   1.000
_cell.length_b   1.000
_cell.length_c   1.000
_cell.angle_alpha   90.00
_cell.angle_beta   90.00
_cell.angle_gamma   90.00
#
_symmetry.space_group_name_H-M   'P 1'
#
loop_
_entity.id
_entity.type
_entity.pdbx_description
1 polymer ?
#
loop_
_entity_poly.entity_id
_entity_poly.type
_entity_poly.pdbx_seq_one_letter_code
_entity_poly.pdbx_strand_id
1 'polypeptide(L)'
;MMENANVLARYAVICQQNGIVPIVEPEVLPDGTHDLYVAQRVTEEVLAWQYKALADHHVYLEGTLLKPNMITAGHSCSQKFSKEQNALATIQTLQRRVPAAVPGIVFLSGGMSEADATYNLNAINAMPGKKPWALTFSFGRALQASVIKIWQGKKENTQAAQNELLKLAQANGLAALGKFEGTLETAAGGQSLFVANHAY
;
A
#
# COMPACT_ATOMS: atom_id res chain seq x y z
N MET A 1 2.82 6.73 18.28
CA MET A 1 2.68 5.28 18.00
C MET A 1 1.58 4.65 18.84
N MET A 2 1.68 4.63 20.17
CA MET A 2 0.68 4.02 21.07
C MET A 2 -0.76 4.50 20.83
N GLU A 3 -0.98 5.82 20.74
CA GLU A 3 -2.33 6.37 20.54
C GLU A 3 -3.00 5.84 19.27
N ASN A 4 -2.33 6.00 18.12
CA ASN A 4 -2.86 5.52 16.83
C ASN A 4 -3.13 4.00 16.85
N ALA A 5 -2.22 3.21 17.45
CA ALA A 5 -2.39 1.76 17.54
C ALA A 5 -3.65 1.38 18.34
N ASN A 6 -3.89 2.04 19.49
CA ASN A 6 -5.07 1.82 20.33
C ASN A 6 -6.36 2.30 19.65
N VAL A 7 -6.34 3.43 18.94
CA VAL A 7 -7.50 3.92 18.18
C VAL A 7 -7.88 2.91 17.08
N LEU A 8 -6.91 2.44 16.30
CA LEU A 8 -7.13 1.46 15.24
C LEU A 8 -7.61 0.10 15.79
N ALA A 9 -7.12 -0.32 16.97
CA ALA A 9 -7.59 -1.53 17.62
C ALA A 9 -9.05 -1.42 18.10
N ARG A 10 -9.43 -0.28 18.70
CA ARG A 10 -10.84 -0.02 19.07
C ARG A 10 -11.75 0.00 17.84
N TYR A 11 -11.33 0.66 16.77
CA TYR A 11 -12.04 0.64 15.49
C TYR A 11 -12.26 -0.80 14.99
N ALA A 12 -11.20 -1.62 14.99
CA ALA A 12 -11.27 -3.01 14.52
C ALA A 12 -12.26 -3.86 15.34
N VAL A 13 -12.25 -3.73 16.67
CA VAL A 13 -13.22 -4.43 17.54
C VAL A 13 -14.65 -4.03 17.22
N ILE A 14 -14.92 -2.73 17.08
CA ILE A 14 -16.28 -2.23 16.77
C ILE A 14 -16.75 -2.76 15.40
N CYS A 15 -15.88 -2.78 14.40
CA CYS A 15 -16.20 -3.40 13.10
C CYS A 15 -16.58 -4.87 13.25
N GLN A 16 -15.75 -5.65 13.95
CA GLN A 16 -15.98 -7.09 14.12
C GLN A 16 -17.26 -7.41 14.90
N GLN A 17 -17.58 -6.63 15.94
CA GLN A 17 -18.84 -6.75 16.68
C GLN A 17 -20.08 -6.54 15.81
N ASN A 18 -19.93 -5.83 14.68
CA ASN A 18 -21.00 -5.56 13.73
C ASN A 18 -20.88 -6.37 12.42
N GLY A 19 -20.03 -7.40 12.39
CA GLY A 19 -19.87 -8.26 11.22
C GLY A 19 -19.20 -7.57 10.01
N ILE A 20 -18.45 -6.49 10.24
CA ILE A 20 -17.69 -5.75 9.22
C ILE A 20 -16.21 -6.12 9.36
N VAL A 21 -15.54 -6.44 8.26
CA VAL A 21 -14.09 -6.68 8.24
C VAL A 21 -13.35 -5.33 8.32
N PRO A 22 -12.57 -5.05 9.38
CA PRO A 22 -11.76 -3.86 9.44
C PRO A 22 -10.51 -3.98 8.56
N ILE A 23 -10.24 -2.93 7.79
CA ILE A 23 -8.95 -2.70 7.17
C ILE A 23 -8.16 -1.77 8.10
N VAL A 24 -7.08 -2.28 8.70
CA VAL A 24 -6.24 -1.52 9.63
C VAL A 24 -5.15 -0.79 8.85
N GLU A 25 -5.17 0.53 8.85
CA GLU A 25 -4.29 1.39 8.04
C GLU A 25 -3.36 2.26 8.90
N PRO A 26 -2.22 1.73 9.39
CA PRO A 26 -1.23 2.50 10.11
C PRO A 26 -0.22 3.11 9.12
N GLU A 27 -0.64 4.08 8.31
CA GLU A 27 0.23 4.71 7.30
C GLU A 27 1.42 5.46 7.95
N VAL A 28 2.64 5.13 7.51
CA VAL A 28 3.84 5.95 7.72
C VAL A 28 4.07 6.80 6.48
N LEU A 29 4.00 8.11 6.66
CA LEU A 29 4.10 9.06 5.55
C LEU A 29 5.51 9.05 4.91
N PRO A 30 5.60 9.19 3.57
CA PRO A 30 6.88 9.23 2.87
C PRO A 30 7.55 10.61 2.95
N ASP A 31 6.98 11.60 3.64
CA ASP A 31 7.53 12.94 3.76
C ASP A 31 8.94 12.93 4.38
N GLY A 32 9.86 13.68 3.77
CA GLY A 32 11.21 13.90 4.27
C GLY A 32 12.33 13.27 3.44
N THR A 33 13.54 13.32 3.98
CA THR A 33 14.81 12.96 3.31
C THR A 33 15.39 11.62 3.77
N HIS A 34 14.64 10.88 4.60
CA HIS A 34 15.08 9.63 5.20
C HIS A 34 15.33 8.55 4.13
N ASP A 35 16.28 7.67 4.38
CA ASP A 35 16.59 6.56 3.47
C ASP A 35 15.62 5.37 3.65
N LEU A 36 15.80 4.34 2.82
CA LEU A 36 15.00 3.12 2.86
C LEU A 36 15.08 2.40 4.22
N TYR A 37 16.26 2.42 4.86
CA TYR A 37 16.50 1.67 6.10
C TYR A 37 15.82 2.32 7.29
N VAL A 38 15.78 3.66 7.33
CA VAL A 38 14.99 4.41 8.31
C VAL A 38 13.50 4.12 8.14
N ALA A 39 12.99 4.15 6.90
CA ALA A 39 11.59 3.81 6.63
C ALA A 39 11.25 2.37 7.07
N GLN A 40 12.17 1.42 6.81
CA GLN A 40 12.04 0.02 7.24
C GLN A 40 11.94 -0.08 8.77
N ARG A 41 12.90 0.52 9.49
CA ARG A 41 12.94 0.49 10.96
C ARG A 41 11.68 1.10 11.58
N VAL A 42 11.27 2.28 11.11
CA VAL A 42 10.09 2.98 11.64
C VAL A 42 8.82 2.16 11.38
N THR A 43 8.67 1.59 10.19
CA THR A 43 7.49 0.77 9.87
C THR A 43 7.47 -0.51 10.71
N GLU A 44 8.64 -1.11 10.97
CA GLU A 44 8.73 -2.26 11.88
C GLU A 44 8.26 -1.92 13.31
N GLU A 45 8.66 -0.76 13.83
CA GLU A 45 8.23 -0.28 15.15
C GLU A 45 6.71 -0.01 15.17
N VAL A 46 6.19 0.67 14.15
CA VAL A 46 4.75 0.97 14.03
C VAL A 46 3.92 -0.32 13.99
N LEU A 47 4.31 -1.31 13.18
CA LEU A 47 3.59 -2.58 13.10
C LEU A 47 3.68 -3.39 14.40
N ALA A 48 4.81 -3.33 15.11
CA ALA A 48 4.92 -3.97 16.43
C ALA A 48 3.90 -3.40 17.42
N TRP A 49 3.78 -2.06 17.50
CA TRP A 49 2.76 -1.40 18.32
C TRP A 49 1.35 -1.75 17.85
N GLN A 50 1.10 -1.78 16.54
CA GLN A 50 -0.21 -2.07 15.99
C GLN A 50 -0.69 -3.49 16.36
N TYR A 51 0.13 -4.52 16.10
CA TYR A 51 -0.29 -5.89 16.39
C TYR A 51 -0.36 -6.20 17.88
N LYS A 52 0.46 -5.53 18.71
CA LYS A 52 0.30 -5.59 20.17
C LYS A 52 -1.05 -5.02 20.61
N ALA A 53 -1.44 -3.85 20.10
CA ALA A 53 -2.72 -3.24 20.41
C ALA A 53 -3.91 -4.09 19.90
N LEU A 54 -3.83 -4.66 18.69
CA LEU A 54 -4.86 -5.56 18.19
C LEU A 54 -5.04 -6.79 19.10
N ALA A 55 -3.94 -7.37 19.58
CA ALA A 55 -3.97 -8.49 20.52
C ALA A 55 -4.56 -8.10 21.88
N ASP A 56 -4.17 -6.95 22.44
CA ASP A 56 -4.66 -6.43 23.73
C ASP A 56 -6.18 -6.16 23.71
N HIS A 57 -6.70 -5.80 22.54
CA HIS A 57 -8.12 -5.55 22.30
C HIS A 57 -8.89 -6.79 21.84
N HIS A 58 -8.26 -7.97 21.81
CA HIS A 58 -8.88 -9.24 21.41
C HIS A 58 -9.44 -9.26 19.97
N VAL A 59 -8.77 -8.55 19.04
CA VAL A 59 -9.15 -8.54 17.63
C VAL A 59 -8.88 -9.91 17.00
N TYR A 60 -9.85 -10.46 16.29
CA TYR A 60 -9.74 -11.71 15.53
C TYR A 60 -9.00 -11.46 14.20
N LEU A 61 -7.71 -11.79 14.12
CA LEU A 61 -6.83 -11.37 13.01
C LEU A 61 -7.23 -11.94 11.64
N GLU A 62 -7.75 -13.15 11.60
CA GLU A 62 -8.24 -13.81 10.39
C GLU A 62 -9.43 -13.06 9.76
N GLY A 63 -10.14 -12.26 10.57
CA GLY A 63 -11.21 -11.37 10.15
C GLY A 63 -10.76 -9.92 9.96
N THR A 64 -9.50 -9.67 9.60
CA THR A 64 -8.93 -8.33 9.34
C THR A 64 -8.17 -8.28 8.02
N LEU A 65 -7.88 -7.07 7.55
CA LEU A 65 -6.83 -6.83 6.54
C LEU A 65 -5.88 -5.74 7.06
N LEU A 66 -4.62 -5.79 6.62
CA LEU A 66 -3.65 -4.72 6.87
C LEU A 66 -3.50 -3.86 5.61
N LYS A 67 -3.56 -2.54 5.75
CA LYS A 67 -3.26 -1.57 4.68
C LYS A 67 -2.04 -0.73 5.07
N PRO A 68 -0.80 -1.21 4.86
CA PRO A 68 0.40 -0.48 5.21
C PRO A 68 0.93 0.30 4.00
N ASN A 69 1.82 1.25 4.25
CA ASN A 69 2.73 1.75 3.23
C ASN A 69 3.70 0.64 2.77
N MET A 70 4.11 0.68 1.51
CA MET A 70 5.30 -0.05 1.08
C MET A 70 6.54 0.62 1.69
N ILE A 71 7.63 -0.13 1.81
CA ILE A 71 8.89 0.41 2.34
C ILE A 71 9.66 1.04 1.19
N THR A 72 9.68 2.37 1.18
CA THR A 72 10.42 3.19 0.23
C THR A 72 11.16 4.29 0.98
N ALA A 73 12.25 4.80 0.42
CA ALA A 73 12.86 6.00 0.95
C ALA A 73 11.90 7.20 0.93
N GLY A 74 12.19 8.20 1.75
CA GLY A 74 11.42 9.43 1.79
C GLY A 74 11.39 10.14 0.44
N HIS A 75 10.33 10.87 0.17
CA HIS A 75 10.07 11.52 -1.12
C HIS A 75 11.23 12.44 -1.55
N SER A 76 11.86 13.14 -0.60
CA SER A 76 12.99 14.03 -0.83
C SER A 76 14.35 13.36 -0.62
N CYS A 77 14.40 12.03 -0.51
CA CYS A 77 15.67 11.31 -0.40
C CYS A 77 16.48 11.43 -1.70
N SER A 78 17.74 11.84 -1.56
CA SER A 78 18.69 11.94 -2.69
C SER A 78 19.14 10.57 -3.19
N GLN A 79 19.25 9.59 -2.29
CA GLN A 79 19.58 8.21 -2.64
C GLN A 79 18.39 7.53 -3.31
N LYS A 80 18.66 6.83 -4.41
CA LYS A 80 17.66 6.04 -5.14
C LYS A 80 17.80 4.57 -4.80
N PHE A 81 16.66 3.89 -4.71
CA PHE A 81 16.55 2.47 -4.43
C PHE A 81 15.75 1.80 -5.54
N SER A 82 16.17 0.59 -5.92
CA SER A 82 15.47 -0.19 -6.92
C SER A 82 14.15 -0.76 -6.36
N LYS A 83 13.27 -1.23 -7.26
CA LYS A 83 12.00 -1.85 -6.86
C LYS A 83 12.22 -3.14 -6.09
N GLU A 84 13.28 -3.87 -6.42
CA GLU A 84 13.72 -5.09 -5.74
C GLU A 84 14.21 -4.78 -4.31
N GLN A 85 14.93 -3.66 -4.13
CA GLN A 85 15.36 -3.21 -2.79
C GLN A 85 14.15 -2.82 -1.93
N ASN A 86 13.20 -2.05 -2.49
CA ASN A 86 11.95 -1.72 -1.80
C ASN A 86 11.14 -2.97 -1.46
N ALA A 87 11.05 -3.93 -2.39
CA ALA A 87 10.34 -5.18 -2.21
C ALA A 87 10.96 -6.03 -1.10
N LEU A 88 12.28 -6.18 -1.09
CA LEU A 88 13.00 -6.91 -0.05
C LEU A 88 12.78 -6.28 1.33
N ALA A 89 12.93 -4.96 1.44
CA ALA A 89 12.70 -4.24 2.70
C ALA A 89 11.25 -4.39 3.19
N THR A 90 10.29 -4.34 2.26
CA THR A 90 8.86 -4.54 2.55
C THR A 90 8.59 -5.94 3.07
N ILE A 91 9.02 -6.98 2.35
CA ILE A 91 8.79 -8.38 2.75
C ILE A 91 9.45 -8.70 4.09
N GLN A 92 10.68 -8.24 4.32
CA GLN A 92 11.36 -8.44 5.59
C GLN A 92 10.61 -7.79 6.75
N THR A 93 10.12 -6.55 6.56
CA THR A 93 9.33 -5.83 7.56
C THR A 93 8.07 -6.62 7.93
N LEU A 94 7.33 -7.08 6.90
CA LEU A 94 6.10 -7.84 7.11
C LEU A 94 6.38 -9.18 7.80
N GLN A 95 7.39 -9.93 7.35
CA GLN A 95 7.84 -11.18 7.96
C GLN A 95 8.22 -11.03 9.44
N ARG A 96 8.77 -9.89 9.83
CA ARG A 96 9.19 -9.63 11.21
C ARG A 96 8.03 -9.22 12.13
N ARG A 97 6.92 -8.70 11.59
CA ARG A 97 5.92 -7.96 12.40
C ARG A 97 4.49 -8.39 12.21
N VAL A 98 4.13 -8.99 11.09
CA VAL A 98 2.75 -9.41 10.81
C VAL A 98 2.57 -10.88 11.21
N PRO A 99 1.57 -11.23 12.03
CA PRO A 99 1.22 -12.62 12.29
C PRO A 99 0.65 -13.31 11.05
N ALA A 100 0.98 -14.59 10.83
CA ALA A 100 0.47 -15.38 9.70
C ALA A 100 -1.05 -15.58 9.68
N ALA A 101 -1.74 -15.31 10.80
CA ALA A 101 -3.20 -15.38 10.89
C ALA A 101 -3.92 -14.30 10.09
N VAL A 102 -3.27 -13.17 9.79
CA VAL A 102 -3.84 -12.16 8.89
C VAL A 102 -4.02 -12.81 7.51
N PRO A 103 -5.16 -12.65 6.82
CA PRO A 103 -5.36 -13.28 5.51
C PRO A 103 -4.71 -12.49 4.36
N GLY A 104 -4.61 -11.16 4.49
CA GLY A 104 -4.17 -10.31 3.40
C GLY A 104 -3.64 -8.95 3.81
N ILE A 105 -2.75 -8.45 2.97
CA ILE A 105 -2.13 -7.13 3.05
C ILE A 105 -2.46 -6.41 1.74
N VAL A 106 -3.14 -5.27 1.87
CA VAL A 106 -3.67 -4.46 0.77
C VAL A 106 -2.93 -3.11 0.75
N PHE A 107 -1.79 -3.03 0.08
CA PHE A 107 -0.93 -1.84 0.14
C PHE A 107 -1.64 -0.57 -0.32
N LEU A 108 -1.40 0.54 0.39
CA LEU A 108 -1.69 1.87 -0.11
C LEU A 108 -0.61 2.32 -1.11
N SER A 109 -0.98 3.14 -2.08
CA SER A 109 -0.03 3.66 -3.07
C SER A 109 0.78 4.88 -2.59
N GLY A 110 0.33 5.53 -1.51
CA GLY A 110 0.92 6.77 -1.02
C GLY A 110 0.99 7.83 -2.11
N GLY A 111 2.16 8.45 -2.28
CA GLY A 111 2.47 9.44 -3.33
C GLY A 111 3.14 8.86 -4.58
N MET A 112 3.16 7.54 -4.76
CA MET A 112 3.76 6.92 -5.94
C MET A 112 2.98 7.26 -7.21
N SER A 113 3.66 7.26 -8.36
CA SER A 113 2.99 7.25 -9.65
C SER A 113 2.20 5.94 -9.84
N GLU A 114 1.25 5.92 -10.77
CA GLU A 114 0.48 4.70 -11.11
C GLU A 114 1.41 3.54 -11.54
N ALA A 115 2.43 3.86 -12.34
CA ALA A 115 3.46 2.93 -12.77
C ALA A 115 4.32 2.43 -11.59
N ASP A 116 4.83 3.33 -10.74
CA ASP A 116 5.67 2.95 -9.61
C ASP A 116 4.95 2.07 -8.58
N ALA A 117 3.67 2.35 -8.33
CA ALA A 117 2.85 1.53 -7.43
C ALA A 117 2.69 0.11 -7.99
N THR A 118 2.42 0.00 -9.30
CA THR A 118 2.31 -1.28 -10.01
C THR A 118 3.64 -2.04 -9.97
N TYR A 119 4.75 -1.38 -10.30
CA TYR A 119 6.08 -2.02 -10.34
C TYR A 119 6.57 -2.46 -8.96
N ASN A 120 6.39 -1.64 -7.92
CA ASN A 120 6.74 -2.04 -6.56
C ASN A 120 5.88 -3.23 -6.10
N LEU A 121 4.57 -3.22 -6.36
CA LEU A 121 3.69 -4.36 -6.02
C LEU A 121 4.12 -5.64 -6.74
N ASN A 122 4.46 -5.53 -8.02
CA ASN A 122 4.93 -6.65 -8.81
C ASN A 122 6.24 -7.22 -8.25
N ALA A 123 7.20 -6.35 -7.94
CA ALA A 123 8.46 -6.75 -7.34
C ALA A 123 8.25 -7.44 -5.97
N ILE A 124 7.34 -6.93 -5.13
CA ILE A 124 6.97 -7.56 -3.85
C ILE A 124 6.45 -8.98 -4.05
N ASN A 125 5.59 -9.21 -5.05
CA ASN A 125 5.05 -10.55 -5.29
C ASN A 125 6.02 -11.49 -6.01
N ALA A 126 6.87 -10.96 -6.89
CA ALA A 126 7.90 -11.73 -7.62
C ALA A 126 9.08 -12.16 -6.73
N MET A 127 9.35 -11.43 -5.64
CA MET A 127 10.44 -11.75 -4.72
C MET A 127 10.27 -13.14 -4.09
N PRO A 128 11.30 -14.00 -4.11
CA PRO A 128 11.23 -15.32 -3.50
C PRO A 128 11.14 -15.23 -1.97
N GLY A 129 10.50 -16.24 -1.35
CA GLY A 129 10.41 -16.34 0.10
C GLY A 129 8.99 -16.50 0.62
N LYS A 130 8.87 -16.86 1.90
CA LYS A 130 7.60 -17.14 2.58
C LYS A 130 6.78 -15.86 2.72
N LYS A 131 5.58 -15.88 2.16
CA LYS A 131 4.59 -14.80 2.27
C LYS A 131 3.26 -15.46 2.64
N PRO A 132 2.98 -15.70 3.93
CA PRO A 132 1.78 -16.42 4.36
C PRO A 132 0.49 -15.60 4.19
N TRP A 133 0.59 -14.35 3.73
CA TRP A 133 -0.50 -13.43 3.42
C TRP A 133 -0.68 -13.28 1.91
N ALA A 134 -1.90 -13.02 1.45
CA ALA A 134 -2.08 -12.41 0.15
C ALA A 134 -1.47 -10.99 0.14
N LEU A 135 -0.69 -10.64 -0.88
CA LEU A 135 -0.10 -9.31 -1.03
C LEU A 135 -0.69 -8.62 -2.26
N THR A 136 -1.59 -7.67 -2.05
CA THR A 136 -2.35 -7.00 -3.12
C THR A 136 -2.47 -5.50 -2.85
N PHE A 137 -3.35 -4.81 -3.56
CA PHE A 137 -3.46 -3.35 -3.56
C PHE A 137 -4.79 -2.85 -2.99
N SER A 138 -4.74 -1.71 -2.30
CA SER A 138 -5.88 -0.84 -2.00
C SER A 138 -5.52 0.58 -2.43
N PHE A 139 -5.52 0.81 -3.75
CA PHE A 139 -5.03 2.05 -4.35
C PHE A 139 -6.14 3.07 -4.60
N GLY A 140 -5.88 4.31 -4.20
CA GLY A 140 -6.67 5.49 -4.59
C GLY A 140 -6.07 6.14 -5.83
N ARG A 141 -5.15 7.09 -5.60
CA ARG A 141 -4.50 7.88 -6.68
C ARG A 141 -3.88 7.00 -7.77
N ALA A 142 -3.21 5.90 -7.40
CA ALA A 142 -2.56 4.99 -8.36
C ALA A 142 -3.53 4.16 -9.24
N LEU A 143 -4.85 4.26 -9.04
CA LEU A 143 -5.87 3.69 -9.92
C LEU A 143 -6.73 4.75 -10.62
N GLN A 144 -6.63 6.01 -10.22
CA GLN A 144 -7.61 7.04 -10.58
C GLN A 144 -7.01 8.29 -11.22
N ALA A 145 -5.70 8.56 -11.08
CA ALA A 145 -5.11 9.81 -11.55
C ALA A 145 -5.28 10.00 -13.07
N SER A 146 -4.98 8.98 -13.86
CA SER A 146 -5.18 8.99 -15.31
C SER A 146 -6.66 8.99 -15.69
N VAL A 147 -7.47 8.24 -14.97
CA VAL A 147 -8.93 8.15 -15.18
C VAL A 147 -9.58 9.53 -15.06
N ILE A 148 -9.28 10.25 -13.97
CA ILE A 148 -9.79 11.60 -13.70
C ILE A 148 -9.29 12.58 -14.77
N LYS A 149 -8.01 12.50 -15.16
CA LYS A 149 -7.39 13.35 -16.18
C LYS A 149 -8.04 13.19 -17.56
N ILE A 150 -8.39 11.95 -17.94
CA ILE A 150 -9.07 11.66 -19.21
C ILE A 150 -10.53 12.10 -19.12
N TRP A 151 -11.21 11.79 -18.02
CA TRP A 151 -12.64 12.06 -17.88
C TRP A 151 -12.96 13.55 -17.94
N GLN A 152 -12.22 14.40 -17.23
CA GLN A 152 -12.44 15.85 -17.15
C GLN A 152 -13.88 16.26 -16.75
N GLY A 153 -14.65 15.36 -16.12
CA GLY A 153 -16.07 15.59 -15.82
C GLY A 153 -17.00 15.58 -17.05
N LYS A 154 -16.50 15.19 -18.22
CA LYS A 154 -17.20 15.24 -19.51
C LYS A 154 -17.83 13.89 -19.83
N LYS A 155 -19.14 13.88 -20.13
CA LYS A 155 -19.88 12.63 -20.39
C LYS A 155 -19.36 11.90 -21.62
N GLU A 156 -18.93 12.64 -22.63
CA GLU A 156 -18.32 12.13 -23.86
C GLU A 156 -17.01 11.36 -23.61
N ASN A 157 -16.31 11.63 -22.51
CA ASN A 157 -15.05 10.96 -22.16
C ASN A 157 -15.22 9.72 -21.28
N THR A 158 -16.46 9.37 -20.90
CA THR A 158 -16.75 8.28 -19.94
C THR A 158 -16.12 6.97 -20.38
N GLN A 159 -16.28 6.57 -21.65
CA GLN A 159 -15.75 5.31 -22.14
C GLN A 159 -14.21 5.29 -22.13
N ALA A 160 -13.56 6.38 -22.52
CA ALA A 160 -12.11 6.49 -22.51
C ALA A 160 -11.55 6.39 -21.09
N ALA A 161 -12.19 7.05 -20.11
CA ALA A 161 -11.80 6.98 -18.71
C ALA A 161 -12.01 5.57 -18.12
N GLN A 162 -13.10 4.89 -18.46
CA GLN A 162 -13.36 3.50 -18.04
C GLN A 162 -12.32 2.53 -18.63
N ASN A 163 -11.93 2.72 -19.89
CA ASN A 163 -10.87 1.90 -20.50
C ASN A 163 -9.54 2.08 -19.78
N GLU A 164 -9.21 3.31 -19.35
CA GLU A 164 -8.01 3.58 -18.56
C GLU A 164 -8.07 2.91 -17.18
N LEU A 165 -9.22 2.95 -16.51
CA LEU A 165 -9.43 2.26 -15.25
C LEU A 165 -9.23 0.74 -15.40
N LEU A 166 -9.77 0.14 -16.46
CA LEU A 166 -9.60 -1.29 -16.73
C LEU A 166 -8.14 -1.64 -16.98
N LYS A 167 -7.41 -0.82 -17.75
CA LYS A 167 -5.96 -1.00 -17.97
C LYS A 167 -5.20 -1.00 -16.65
N LEU A 168 -5.44 -0.01 -15.79
CA LEU A 168 -4.79 0.10 -14.48
C LEU A 168 -5.18 -1.05 -13.55
N ALA A 169 -6.45 -1.46 -13.54
CA ALA A 169 -6.93 -2.58 -12.73
C ALA A 169 -6.30 -3.91 -13.18
N GLN A 170 -6.19 -4.15 -14.49
CA GLN A 170 -5.52 -5.33 -15.05
C GLN A 170 -4.03 -5.34 -14.71
N ALA A 171 -3.34 -4.20 -14.86
CA ALA A 171 -1.93 -4.07 -14.52
C ALA A 171 -1.65 -4.40 -13.05
N ASN A 172 -2.43 -3.82 -12.14
CA ASN A 172 -2.30 -4.08 -10.70
C ASN A 172 -2.74 -5.51 -10.32
N GLY A 173 -3.73 -6.07 -11.01
CA GLY A 173 -4.12 -7.48 -10.86
C GLY A 173 -2.98 -8.44 -11.22
N LEU A 174 -2.27 -8.19 -12.32
CA LEU A 174 -1.08 -8.94 -12.69
C LEU A 174 0.08 -8.73 -11.71
N ALA A 175 0.26 -7.50 -11.23
CA ALA A 175 1.28 -7.16 -10.24
C ALA A 175 1.04 -7.88 -8.89
N ALA A 176 -0.21 -8.03 -8.46
CA ALA A 176 -0.57 -8.82 -7.28
C ALA A 176 -0.23 -10.32 -7.42
N LEU A 177 -0.03 -10.81 -8.66
CA LEU A 177 0.42 -12.16 -8.95
C LEU A 177 1.93 -12.26 -9.20
N GLY A 178 2.66 -11.13 -9.19
CA GLY A 178 4.07 -11.08 -9.59
C GLY A 178 4.30 -11.37 -11.08
N LYS A 179 3.28 -11.10 -11.92
CA LYS A 179 3.26 -11.42 -13.37
C LYS A 179 3.06 -10.20 -14.25
N PHE A 180 3.15 -8.99 -13.71
CA PHE A 180 3.13 -7.80 -14.53
C PHE A 180 4.47 -7.70 -15.28
N GLU A 181 4.39 -7.56 -16.59
CA GLU A 181 5.52 -7.43 -17.50
C GLU A 181 5.35 -6.19 -18.38
N GLY A 182 6.46 -5.59 -18.80
CA GLY A 182 6.49 -4.46 -19.72
C GLY A 182 6.35 -3.10 -19.05
N THR A 183 6.01 -2.09 -19.86
CA THR A 183 5.90 -0.69 -19.45
C THR A 183 4.43 -0.32 -19.30
N LEU A 184 4.06 0.27 -18.16
CA LEU A 184 2.74 0.84 -17.93
C LEU A 184 2.73 2.32 -18.33
N GLU A 185 2.25 2.59 -19.54
CA GLU A 185 2.00 3.96 -20.00
C GLU A 185 0.66 4.46 -19.48
N THR A 186 0.63 5.62 -18.84
CA THR A 186 -0.60 6.21 -18.28
C THR A 186 -0.75 7.68 -18.65
N ALA A 187 -1.98 8.18 -18.69
CA ALA A 187 -2.23 9.59 -19.04
C ALA A 187 -1.67 10.58 -18.01
N ALA A 188 -1.61 10.20 -16.73
CA ALA A 188 -0.94 10.95 -15.67
C ALA A 188 0.59 10.88 -15.77
N GLY A 189 1.13 9.90 -16.49
CA GLY A 189 2.55 9.70 -16.71
C GLY A 189 3.29 9.19 -15.47
N GLY A 190 4.63 9.20 -15.53
CA GLY A 190 5.49 8.79 -14.41
C GLY A 190 5.64 9.84 -13.30
N GLN A 191 4.77 10.86 -13.26
CA GLN A 191 4.87 11.92 -12.25
C GLN A 191 4.46 11.37 -10.88
N SER A 192 5.20 11.76 -9.84
CA SER A 192 4.80 11.45 -8.47
C SER A 192 3.45 12.08 -8.18
N LEU A 193 2.57 11.30 -7.56
CA LEU A 193 1.24 11.74 -7.14
C LEU A 193 1.27 12.30 -5.70
N PHE A 194 2.47 12.53 -5.15
CA PHE A 194 2.69 13.06 -3.81
C PHE A 194 2.17 14.49 -3.66
N VAL A 195 1.60 14.77 -2.49
CA VAL A 195 1.17 16.11 -2.08
C VAL A 195 1.79 16.36 -0.72
N ALA A 196 2.68 17.35 -0.63
CA ALA A 196 3.40 17.66 0.62
C ALA A 196 2.42 18.10 1.71
N ASN A 197 2.66 17.64 2.95
CA ASN A 197 1.81 17.94 4.11
C ASN A 197 0.32 17.60 3.89
N HIS A 198 0.04 16.52 3.17
CA HIS A 198 -1.33 16.08 3.00
C HIS A 198 -1.91 15.66 4.37
N ALA A 199 -2.89 16.43 4.86
CA ALA A 199 -3.64 16.11 6.06
C ALA A 199 -4.88 15.28 5.67
N TYR A 200 -5.00 14.09 6.26
CA TYR A 200 -6.20 13.26 6.16
C TYR A 200 -7.26 13.70 7.17
#